data_AF-A0A969LHZ1-F1
#
_entry.id   AF-A0A969LHZ1-F1
#
_cell.length_a   1.000
_cell.length_b   1.000
_cell.length_c   1.000
_cell.angle_alpha   90.00
_cell.angle_beta   90.00
_cell.angle_gamma   90.00
#
_symmetry.space_group_name_H-M   'P 1'
#
loop_
_entity.id
_entity.type
_entity.pdbx_description
1 polymer ?
#
loop_
_entity_poly.entity_id
_entity_poly.type
_entity_poly.pdbx_seq_one_letter_code
_entity_poly.pdbx_strand_id
1 'polypeptide(L)'
;MLISIDETRDLNNGQPSLWARLFDALDIAPGERVLQVGAGTGYYSAILAYLVGNVGRVIAVEHDRDLADKAKASLSGWPQAEVIAGDGTAHDAGEVDVIIVCGSHASSASLAGSADRQWATVASADRRKGSRYPSEGHAARRDI
;
A
#
# COMPACT_ATOMS: atom_id res chain seq x y z
N MET A 1 2.79 5.35 16.43
CA MET A 1 3.73 4.26 16.76
C MET A 1 4.02 3.54 15.47
N LEU A 2 5.30 3.47 15.10
CA LEU A 2 5.80 2.70 13.95
C LEU A 2 6.27 1.34 14.50
N ILE A 3 6.00 0.24 13.78
CA ILE A 3 6.52 -1.08 14.14
C ILE A 3 7.64 -1.43 13.17
N SER A 4 8.83 -1.72 13.71
CA SER A 4 9.96 -2.15 12.90
C SER A 4 9.69 -3.54 12.28
N ILE A 5 9.99 -3.66 11.00
CA ILE A 5 10.05 -4.93 10.25
C ILE A 5 11.48 -5.45 10.28
N ASP A 6 12.45 -4.54 10.12
CA ASP A 6 13.88 -4.80 10.22
C ASP A 6 14.61 -3.55 10.72
N GLU A 7 15.04 -3.58 11.98
CA GLU A 7 15.74 -2.46 12.63
C GLU A 7 17.11 -2.19 12.02
N THR A 8 17.77 -3.22 11.48
CA THR A 8 19.11 -3.08 10.89
C THR A 8 19.08 -2.36 9.54
N ARG A 9 17.90 -2.33 8.91
CA ARG A 9 17.66 -1.72 7.60
C ARG A 9 16.75 -0.49 7.67
N ASP A 10 16.42 -0.04 8.88
CA ASP A 10 15.48 1.05 9.14
C ASP A 10 14.12 0.87 8.41
N LEU A 11 13.67 -0.38 8.32
CA LEU A 11 12.41 -0.74 7.69
C LEU A 11 11.31 -0.87 8.75
N ASN A 12 10.21 -0.16 8.54
CA ASN A 12 9.06 -0.20 9.43
C ASN A 12 7.75 -0.28 8.62
N ASN A 13 6.69 -0.72 9.29
CA ASN A 13 5.37 -0.89 8.69
C ASN A 13 4.57 0.42 8.53
N GLY A 14 5.19 1.59 8.71
CA GLY A 14 4.48 2.86 8.70
C GLY A 14 3.50 3.01 9.87
N GLN A 15 2.60 4.00 9.77
CA GLN A 15 1.61 4.27 10.81
C GLN A 15 0.30 3.54 10.47
N PRO A 16 -0.13 2.52 11.24
CA PRO A 16 -1.34 1.76 10.92
C PRO A 16 -2.61 2.63 10.85
N SER A 17 -2.70 3.68 11.68
CA SER A 17 -3.83 4.60 11.65
C SER A 17 -3.86 5.52 10.43
N LEU A 18 -2.71 5.79 9.79
CA LEU A 18 -2.69 6.46 8.49
C LEU A 18 -3.28 5.54 7.43
N TRP A 19 -2.82 4.29 7.39
CA TRP A 19 -3.31 3.29 6.43
C TRP A 19 -4.80 2.99 6.58
N ALA A 20 -5.30 2.89 7.82
CA ALA A 20 -6.73 2.74 8.06
C ALA A 20 -7.55 3.88 7.45
N ARG A 21 -7.10 5.14 7.61
CA ARG A 21 -7.78 6.30 6.98
C ARG A 21 -7.67 6.28 5.45
N LEU A 22 -6.56 5.82 4.90
CA LEU A 22 -6.39 5.69 3.45
C LEU A 22 -7.33 4.62 2.88
N PHE A 23 -7.44 3.47 3.53
CA PHE A 23 -8.36 2.41 3.09
C PHE A 23 -9.82 2.84 3.19
N ASP A 24 -10.17 3.62 4.23
CA ASP A 24 -11.50 4.20 4.39
C ASP A 24 -11.79 5.28 3.32
N ALA A 25 -10.85 6.18 3.07
CA ALA A 25 -10.99 7.19 2.00
C ALA A 25 -11.07 6.56 0.61
N LEU A 26 -10.41 5.41 0.44
CA LEU A 26 -10.53 4.58 -0.74
C LEU A 26 -11.79 3.74 -0.75
N ASP A 27 -12.63 3.67 0.28
CA ASP A 27 -13.87 2.87 0.25
C ASP A 27 -13.67 1.46 -0.38
N ILE A 28 -12.61 0.75 0.04
CA ILE A 28 -12.26 -0.57 -0.52
C ILE A 28 -13.43 -1.51 -0.30
N ALA A 29 -14.01 -2.00 -1.39
CA ALA A 29 -15.24 -2.78 -1.35
C ALA A 29 -14.98 -4.29 -1.57
N PRO A 30 -15.87 -5.15 -1.02
CA PRO A 30 -15.87 -6.56 -1.36
C PRO A 30 -15.95 -6.79 -2.88
N GLY A 31 -15.13 -7.71 -3.40
CA GLY A 31 -15.04 -8.05 -4.81
C GLY A 31 -14.03 -7.24 -5.62
N GLU A 32 -13.44 -6.18 -5.04
CA GLU A 32 -12.46 -5.36 -5.76
C GLU A 32 -11.11 -6.06 -5.94
N ARG A 33 -10.41 -5.67 -6.99
CA ARG A 33 -9.06 -6.10 -7.35
C ARG A 33 -8.07 -5.01 -6.96
N VAL A 34 -7.17 -5.32 -6.05
CA VAL A 34 -6.21 -4.37 -5.50
C VAL A 34 -4.80 -4.77 -5.88
N LEU A 35 -4.04 -3.82 -6.42
CA LEU A 35 -2.59 -3.90 -6.53
C LEU A 35 -1.96 -3.16 -5.36
N GLN A 36 -1.09 -3.83 -4.60
CA GLN A 36 -0.22 -3.21 -3.61
C GLN A 36 1.24 -3.33 -4.05
N VAL A 37 1.93 -2.20 -4.18
CA VAL A 37 3.38 -2.13 -4.41
C VAL A 37 4.09 -1.86 -3.08
N GLY A 38 5.08 -2.68 -2.73
CA GLY A 38 5.76 -2.65 -1.44
C GLY A 38 4.98 -3.41 -0.37
N ALA A 39 4.87 -4.73 -0.52
CA ALA A 39 4.11 -5.57 0.43
C ALA A 39 4.78 -5.68 1.80
N GLY A 40 6.09 -5.49 1.90
CA GLY A 40 6.88 -5.78 3.09
C GLY A 40 6.66 -7.23 3.52
N THR A 41 6.26 -7.44 4.77
CA THR A 41 5.89 -8.77 5.30
C THR A 41 4.41 -9.14 5.12
N GLY A 42 3.63 -8.36 4.36
CA GLY A 42 2.26 -8.69 4.00
C GLY A 42 1.18 -8.22 4.98
N TYR A 43 1.51 -7.41 6.00
CA TYR A 43 0.55 -6.93 7.00
C TYR A 43 -0.65 -6.19 6.38
N TYR A 44 -0.38 -5.19 5.53
CA TYR A 44 -1.46 -4.46 4.85
C TYR A 44 -2.13 -5.29 3.76
N SER A 45 -1.39 -6.20 3.12
CA SER A 45 -1.96 -7.12 2.14
C SER A 45 -3.02 -8.03 2.77
N ALA A 46 -2.81 -8.46 4.02
CA ALA A 46 -3.79 -9.25 4.77
C ALA A 46 -5.05 -8.42 5.10
N ILE A 47 -4.89 -7.16 5.48
CA ILE A 47 -6.02 -6.25 5.72
C ILE A 47 -6.80 -6.03 4.41
N LEU A 48 -6.11 -5.77 3.31
CA LEU A 48 -6.74 -5.63 2.00
C LEU A 48 -7.48 -6.91 1.59
N ALA A 49 -6.87 -8.08 1.82
CA ALA A 49 -7.50 -9.37 1.53
C ALA A 49 -8.80 -9.57 2.35
N TYR A 50 -8.81 -9.11 3.61
CA TYR A 50 -10.00 -9.08 4.43
C TYR A 50 -11.08 -8.15 3.86
N LEU A 51 -10.71 -6.92 3.46
CA LEU A 51 -11.64 -5.90 2.96
C LEU A 51 -12.30 -6.30 1.63
N VAL A 52 -11.51 -6.80 0.67
CA VAL A 52 -12.04 -7.24 -0.64
C VAL A 52 -12.80 -8.57 -0.54
N GLY A 53 -12.66 -9.30 0.57
CA GLY A 53 -13.34 -10.57 0.79
C GLY A 53 -12.88 -11.70 -0.15
N ASN A 54 -13.55 -12.85 -0.05
CA ASN A 54 -13.21 -14.06 -0.79
C ASN A 54 -13.49 -14.01 -2.30
N VAL A 55 -14.28 -13.03 -2.75
CA VAL A 55 -14.61 -12.81 -4.17
C VAL A 55 -13.73 -11.73 -4.82
N GLY A 56 -12.94 -11.00 -4.03
CA GLY A 56 -11.98 -10.02 -4.52
C GLY A 56 -10.61 -10.63 -4.82
N ARG A 57 -9.62 -9.77 -5.09
CA ARG A 57 -8.24 -10.20 -5.31
C ARG A 57 -7.25 -9.14 -4.82
N VAL A 58 -6.16 -9.58 -4.21
CA VAL A 58 -5.02 -8.72 -3.85
C VAL A 58 -3.77 -9.25 -4.54
N ILE A 59 -3.12 -8.41 -5.33
CA ILE A 59 -1.79 -8.67 -5.90
C ILE A 59 -0.82 -7.79 -5.11
N ALA A 60 0.08 -8.40 -4.37
CA ALA A 60 1.07 -7.71 -3.54
C ALA A 60 2.47 -7.91 -4.14
N VAL A 61 3.10 -6.83 -4.60
CA VAL A 61 4.44 -6.86 -5.18
C VAL A 61 5.45 -6.40 -4.13
N GLU A 62 6.52 -7.15 -3.95
CA GLU A 62 7.63 -6.80 -3.06
C GLU A 62 8.97 -7.02 -3.77
N HIS A 63 9.84 -6.01 -3.71
CA HIS A 63 11.13 -6.02 -4.39
C HIS A 63 12.15 -6.89 -3.65
N ASP A 64 12.12 -6.88 -2.31
CA ASP A 64 13.00 -7.69 -1.48
C ASP A 64 12.50 -9.13 -1.39
N ARG A 65 13.32 -10.09 -1.83
CA ARG A 65 12.94 -11.52 -1.87
C ARG A 65 12.68 -12.11 -0.49
N ASP A 66 13.46 -11.73 0.52
CA ASP A 66 13.31 -12.27 1.87
C ASP A 66 12.02 -11.74 2.51
N LEU A 67 11.66 -10.48 2.27
CA LEU A 67 10.39 -9.91 2.68
C LEU A 67 9.22 -10.54 1.90
N ALA A 68 9.36 -10.73 0.60
CA ALA A 68 8.35 -11.38 -0.22
C ALA A 68 8.06 -12.81 0.26
N ASP A 69 9.08 -13.58 0.64
CA ASP A 69 8.89 -14.93 1.16
C ASP A 69 8.23 -14.94 2.55
N LYS A 70 8.57 -13.98 3.42
CA LYS A 70 7.83 -13.76 4.68
C LYS A 70 6.36 -13.40 4.40
N ALA A 71 6.10 -12.53 3.44
CA ALA A 71 4.75 -12.15 3.06
C ALA A 71 3.94 -13.34 2.52
N LYS A 72 4.53 -14.20 1.68
CA LYS A 72 3.87 -15.44 1.23
C LYS A 72 3.48 -16.33 2.40
N ALA A 73 4.37 -16.50 3.38
CA ALA A 73 4.08 -17.29 4.57
C ALA A 73 2.92 -16.67 5.39
N SER A 74 2.97 -15.36 5.63
CA SER A 74 1.93 -14.62 6.35
C SER A 74 0.58 -14.63 5.62
N LEU A 75 0.57 -14.68 4.29
CA LEU A 75 -0.64 -14.67 3.47
C LEU A 75 -1.17 -16.06 3.10
N SER A 76 -0.54 -17.14 3.57
CA SER A 76 -0.94 -18.51 3.24
C SER A 76 -2.40 -18.86 3.58
N GLY A 77 -3.01 -18.17 4.54
CA GLY A 77 -4.43 -18.32 4.90
C GLY A 77 -5.41 -17.48 4.06
N TRP A 78 -4.91 -16.68 3.12
CA TRP A 78 -5.68 -15.72 2.32
C TRP A 78 -5.62 -16.12 0.83
N PRO A 79 -6.50 -17.03 0.36
CA PRO A 79 -6.42 -17.57 -1.00
C PRO A 79 -6.60 -16.52 -2.10
N GLN A 80 -7.22 -15.39 -1.78
CA GLN A 80 -7.39 -14.24 -2.67
C GLN A 80 -6.16 -13.31 -2.74
N ALA A 81 -5.12 -13.55 -1.94
CA ALA A 81 -3.92 -12.73 -1.89
C ALA A 81 -2.73 -13.45 -2.52
N GLU A 82 -2.13 -12.83 -3.53
CA GLU A 82 -0.96 -13.33 -4.24
C GLU A 82 0.24 -12.41 -4.00
N VAL A 83 1.40 -12.99 -3.69
CA VAL A 83 2.65 -12.24 -3.50
C VAL A 83 3.61 -12.50 -4.65
N ILE A 84 4.06 -11.42 -5.28
CA ILE A 84 5.00 -11.44 -6.40
C ILE A 84 6.30 -10.78 -5.94
N ALA A 85 7.39 -11.55 -5.99
CA ALA A 85 8.72 -11.00 -5.77
C ALA A 85 9.21 -10.32 -7.05
N GLY A 86 9.36 -9.01 -7.06
CA GLY A 86 9.74 -8.26 -8.25
C GLY A 86 9.64 -6.74 -8.13
N ASP A 87 9.95 -6.06 -9.22
CA ASP A 87 9.81 -4.62 -9.33
C ASP A 87 8.35 -4.23 -9.59
N GLY A 88 7.72 -3.55 -8.62
CA GLY A 88 6.34 -3.10 -8.72
C GLY A 88 6.09 -1.99 -9.75
N THR A 89 7.15 -1.35 -10.26
CA THR A 89 7.02 -0.37 -11.37
C THR A 89 6.92 -1.03 -12.74
N ALA A 90 7.36 -2.29 -12.85
CA ALA A 90 7.37 -3.06 -14.09
C ALA A 90 6.33 -4.18 -14.11
N HIS A 91 5.59 -4.38 -13.02
CA HIS A 91 4.61 -5.45 -12.90
C HIS A 91 3.30 -5.11 -13.64
N ASP A 92 2.89 -5.98 -14.56
CA ASP A 92 1.58 -5.92 -15.21
C ASP A 92 0.56 -6.69 -14.36
N ALA A 93 -0.22 -5.94 -13.56
CA ALA A 93 -1.29 -6.49 -12.72
C ALA A 93 -2.61 -6.71 -13.50
N GLY A 94 -2.64 -6.36 -14.79
CA GLY A 94 -3.89 -6.27 -15.56
C GLY A 94 -4.82 -5.18 -15.03
N GLU A 95 -6.13 -5.40 -15.20
CA GLU A 95 -7.16 -4.45 -14.78
C GLU A 95 -7.44 -4.58 -13.27
N VAL A 96 -7.15 -3.51 -12.53
CA VAL A 96 -7.34 -3.38 -11.08
C VAL A 96 -8.20 -2.17 -10.75
N ASP A 97 -8.97 -2.25 -9.67
CA ASP A 97 -9.84 -1.17 -9.20
C ASP A 97 -9.06 -0.15 -8.35
N VAL A 98 -8.02 -0.63 -7.65
CA VAL A 98 -7.24 0.20 -6.70
C VAL A 98 -5.76 -0.13 -6.78
N ILE A 99 -4.92 0.92 -6.74
CA ILE A 99 -3.47 0.81 -6.63
C ILE A 99 -3.00 1.52 -5.35
N ILE A 100 -2.29 0.76 -4.51
CA ILE A 100 -1.69 1.25 -3.29
C ILE A 100 -0.17 1.12 -3.41
N VAL A 101 0.56 2.19 -3.11
CA VAL A 101 2.03 2.20 -3.10
C VAL A 101 2.52 2.50 -1.69
N CYS A 102 3.14 1.50 -1.08
CA CYS A 102 3.80 1.57 0.21
C CYS A 102 5.32 1.63 -0.02
N GLY A 103 5.95 2.79 0.11
CA GLY A 103 7.41 2.83 -0.03
C GLY A 103 8.01 4.22 0.01
N SER A 104 9.33 4.26 0.10
CA SER A 104 10.10 5.49 0.05
C SER A 104 10.72 5.63 -1.35
N HIS A 105 10.22 6.55 -2.17
CA HIS A 105 10.94 7.02 -3.35
C HIS A 105 12.24 7.68 -2.90
N ALA A 106 13.37 7.09 -3.29
CA ALA A 106 14.56 7.88 -3.55
C ALA A 106 14.29 8.68 -4.84
N SER A 107 13.73 9.88 -4.70
CA SER A 107 13.81 10.86 -5.78
C SER A 107 15.29 11.17 -6.00
N SER A 108 15.76 11.08 -7.25
CA SER A 108 17.13 11.44 -7.64
C SER A 108 17.42 12.95 -7.57
N ALA A 109 16.56 13.75 -6.93
CA ALA A 109 16.85 15.14 -6.64
C ALA A 109 17.36 15.30 -5.19
N SER A 110 18.67 15.46 -5.08
CA SER A 110 19.36 16.01 -3.92
C SER A 110 18.63 17.23 -3.33
N LEU A 111 18.27 17.19 -2.03
CA LEU A 111 18.49 18.25 -1.03
C LEU A 111 17.72 17.96 0.28
N ALA A 112 18.48 18.01 1.37
CA ALA A 112 18.06 18.27 2.76
C ALA A 112 17.26 17.19 3.52
N GLY A 113 17.99 16.40 4.30
CA GLY A 113 17.91 16.38 5.77
C GLY A 113 16.66 15.81 6.44
N SER A 114 16.92 15.01 7.47
CA SER A 114 16.04 14.39 8.49
C SER A 114 15.30 13.10 8.10
N ALA A 115 15.50 12.09 8.97
CA ALA A 115 15.20 10.68 8.82
C ALA A 115 13.71 10.29 9.01
N ASP A 116 12.77 11.14 8.60
CA ASP A 116 11.32 10.92 8.81
C ASP A 116 10.50 11.01 7.51
N ARG A 117 10.94 10.37 6.42
CA ARG A 117 10.24 10.45 5.12
C ARG A 117 9.77 9.09 4.60
N GLN A 118 8.74 8.56 5.25
CA GLN A 118 7.89 7.55 4.64
C GLN A 118 6.66 8.25 4.06
N TRP A 119 6.45 8.12 2.75
CA TRP A 119 5.24 8.63 2.08
C TRP A 119 4.45 7.42 1.57
N ALA A 120 3.13 7.51 1.64
CA ALA A 120 2.23 6.55 1.04
C ALA A 120 1.54 7.27 -0.11
N THR A 121 1.66 6.76 -1.33
CA THR A 121 0.82 7.20 -2.44
C THR A 121 -0.20 6.14 -2.74
N VAL A 122 -1.41 6.61 -2.93
CA VAL A 122 -2.55 5.78 -3.24
C VAL A 122 -3.23 6.39 -4.44
N ALA A 123 -3.55 5.57 -5.43
CA ALA A 123 -4.31 5.97 -6.59
C ALA A 123 -5.47 5.01 -6.80
N SER A 124 -6.67 5.55 -7.07
CA SER A 124 -7.76 4.75 -7.60
C SER A 124 -7.66 4.74 -9.11
N ALA A 125 -7.71 3.57 -9.74
CA ALA A 125 -8.02 3.48 -11.15
C ALA A 125 -9.53 3.71 -11.32
N ASP A 126 -9.91 4.36 -12.43
CA ASP A 126 -11.25 4.85 -12.77
C ASP A 126 -12.45 4.21 -12.04
N ARG A 127 -13.07 4.96 -11.12
CA ARG A 127 -14.31 4.55 -10.45
C ARG A 127 -15.51 5.33 -10.97
N ARG A 128 -16.42 4.61 -11.63
CA ARG A 128 -17.82 5.03 -11.84
C ARG A 128 -18.66 4.93 -10.56
N LYS A 129 -18.20 5.50 -9.44
CA LYS A 129 -18.99 5.58 -8.19
C LYS A 129 -19.05 7.04 -7.73
N GLY A 130 -20.27 7.55 -7.57
CA GLY A 130 -20.51 8.90 -7.06
C GLY A 130 -19.91 9.08 -5.67
N SER A 131 -18.98 10.02 -5.54
CA SER A 131 -18.27 10.31 -4.30
C SER A 131 -19.26 10.62 -3.16
N ARG A 132 -19.09 9.96 -2.02
CA ARG A 132 -19.84 10.24 -0.77
C ARG A 132 -19.19 11.34 0.08
N TYR A 133 -18.04 11.86 -0.34
CA TYR A 133 -17.31 12.94 0.35
C TYR A 133 -16.99 14.10 -0.62
N PRO A 134 -17.21 15.38 -0.22
CA PRO A 134 -16.77 16.52 -1.00
C PRO A 134 -15.24 16.56 -1.07
N SER A 135 -14.72 16.91 -2.24
CA SER A 135 -13.29 17.14 -2.47
C SER A 135 -12.81 18.35 -1.67
N GLU A 136 -12.26 18.12 -0.47
CA GLU A 136 -11.53 19.17 0.24
C GLU A 136 -10.04 19.06 -0.05
N GLY A 137 -9.56 19.99 -0.90
CA GLY A 137 -8.14 20.24 -1.08
C GLY A 137 -7.53 20.77 0.21
N HIS A 138 -6.64 19.99 0.82
CA HIS A 138 -5.72 20.52 1.83
C HIS A 138 -4.58 21.26 1.12
N ALA A 139 -4.86 22.50 0.74
CA ALA A 139 -3.82 23.48 0.51
C ALA A 139 -3.10 23.70 1.86
N ALA A 140 -1.81 23.36 1.89
CA ALA A 140 -0.92 23.72 2.97
C ALA A 140 -1.04 25.23 3.23
N ARG A 141 -1.63 25.61 4.36
CA ARG A 141 -1.58 26.99 4.84
C ARG A 141 -0.16 27.24 5.35
N ARG A 142 0.58 28.04 4.58
CA ARG A 142 1.67 28.85 5.10
C ARG A 142 1.08 30.10 5.77
N ASP A 143 1.84 30.62 6.72
CA ASP A 143 1.75 31.96 7.33
C ASP A 143 0.78 32.11 8.52
N ILE A 144 1.34 32.12 9.74
CA ILE A 144 1.69 33.32 10.54
C ILE A 144 2.92 32.98 11.39
#